data_AF-A0A1M6D9U2-F1
#
_entry.id   AF-A0A1M6D9U2-F1
#
_cell.length_a   1.000
_cell.length_b   1.000
_cell.length_c   1.000
_cell.angle_alpha   90.00
_cell.angle_beta   90.00
_cell.angle_gamma   90.00
#
_symmetry.space_group_name_H-M   'P 1'
#
loop_
_entity.id
_entity.type
_entity.pdbx_description
1 polymer ?
#
loop_
_entity_poly.entity_id
_entity_poly.type
_entity_poly.pdbx_seq_one_letter_code
_entity_poly.pdbx_strand_id
1 'polypeptide(L)'
;MRRRLFGSFHRAAALMLSISLAMSLQGCGYLIDMRDDAEYIYEEDVDDSDNSEDEVYYSARTDEDRDSWLEEWESWENWDDDEFNVWDEDDYYDEDELEAEDEDEEDGDPDTDEEDEEYYEAYESTGGTGVFIGDNGSGNTLTGNIPVISLYVDDANYSWTDSQEDSRTFAHTVRYLDIACQFLMDEASKWGQELNLIYDFYEDEDLGYSFSIESDSVKDYYNADCEIWYFIENNIDVGALQERYNADSVAIMVYINTDKSIDEVSCTTCYYAGYALDSVYEFSYMFMHSNGEEETPAAFAHEMMHQFSAIDLYLEDEDIGLSEEEIEIIESDYPNDIMYTTYEAITWIPVYSAITNEISELDAYYIGWTDHSDLVDEYELMSR
;
A
#
# COMPACT_ATOMS: atom_id res chain seq x y z
N MET A 1 7.73 -3.96 44.81
CA MET A 1 8.25 -5.13 44.06
C MET A 1 7.05 -5.81 43.43
N ARG A 2 7.14 -6.12 42.13
CA ARG A 2 6.05 -6.48 41.18
C ARG A 2 5.52 -5.30 40.36
N ARG A 3 6.43 -4.74 39.54
CA ARG A 3 6.17 -4.30 38.16
C ARG A 3 6.97 -5.27 37.26
N ARG A 4 6.55 -5.39 36.00
CA ARG A 4 7.04 -6.28 34.91
C ARG A 4 6.30 -7.61 34.84
N LEU A 5 5.47 -7.75 33.79
CA LEU A 5 5.24 -8.97 33.01
C LEU A 5 4.14 -8.83 31.92
N PHE A 6 3.51 -7.65 31.73
CA PHE A 6 2.45 -7.49 30.71
C PHE A 6 2.91 -6.94 29.34
N GLY A 7 4.18 -6.53 29.18
CA GLY A 7 4.64 -5.91 27.92
C GLY A 7 5.00 -6.89 26.79
N SER A 8 5.36 -8.14 27.08
CA SER A 8 5.91 -9.02 26.02
C SER A 8 4.88 -9.83 25.25
N PHE A 9 3.60 -9.79 25.61
CA PHE A 9 2.52 -10.42 24.84
C PHE A 9 1.97 -9.49 23.75
N HIS A 10 2.03 -8.17 23.95
CA HIS A 10 1.55 -7.17 22.99
C HIS A 10 2.48 -7.05 21.78
N ARG A 11 3.81 -7.14 22.01
CA ARG A 11 4.78 -7.22 20.92
C ARG A 11 4.58 -8.45 20.05
N ALA A 12 4.18 -9.60 20.58
CA ALA A 12 4.05 -10.82 19.74
C ALA A 12 2.91 -10.74 18.70
N ALA A 13 1.84 -9.99 18.96
CA ALA A 13 0.76 -9.81 17.98
C ALA A 13 1.16 -8.83 16.86
N ALA A 14 1.87 -7.74 17.19
CA ALA A 14 2.44 -6.82 16.19
C ALA A 14 3.69 -7.40 15.47
N LEU A 15 4.44 -8.28 16.13
CA LEU A 15 5.66 -8.91 15.59
C LEU A 15 5.37 -10.15 14.73
N MET A 16 4.23 -10.83 14.92
CA MET A 16 3.83 -11.99 14.10
C MET A 16 3.30 -11.58 12.72
N LEU A 17 2.96 -10.31 12.51
CA LEU A 17 2.60 -9.72 11.22
C LEU A 17 3.75 -8.99 10.50
N SER A 18 4.90 -8.79 11.16
CA SER A 18 6.04 -8.01 10.61
C SER A 18 7.29 -8.82 10.26
N ILE A 19 7.24 -10.16 10.30
CA ILE A 19 8.38 -11.00 9.90
C ILE A 19 8.51 -11.16 8.37
N SER A 20 7.51 -10.77 7.57
CA SER A 20 7.63 -10.81 6.10
C SER A 20 8.29 -9.58 5.48
N LEU A 21 8.41 -8.46 6.22
CA LEU A 21 8.97 -7.21 5.66
C LEU A 21 10.51 -7.13 5.71
N ALA A 22 11.17 -7.96 6.54
CA ALA A 22 12.62 -7.85 6.77
C ALA A 22 13.51 -8.60 5.75
N MET A 23 12.96 -9.21 4.70
CA MET A 23 13.76 -9.96 3.71
C MET A 23 13.98 -9.24 2.36
N SER A 24 13.37 -8.08 2.10
CA SER A 24 13.67 -7.30 0.87
C SER A 24 14.95 -6.46 0.97
N LEU A 25 15.49 -6.23 2.17
CA LEU A 25 16.61 -5.30 2.39
C LEU A 25 18.03 -5.89 2.29
N GLN A 26 18.22 -7.16 1.91
CA GLN A 26 19.56 -7.78 1.81
C GLN A 26 20.01 -8.21 0.40
N GLY A 27 19.26 -7.86 -0.65
CA GLY A 27 19.49 -8.37 -2.01
C GLY A 27 20.46 -7.59 -2.91
N CYS A 28 20.79 -6.32 -2.65
CA CYS A 28 21.53 -5.51 -3.63
C CYS A 28 22.83 -4.92 -3.07
N GLY A 29 23.91 -5.71 -3.12
CA GLY A 29 25.22 -5.22 -2.76
C GLY A 29 26.37 -6.03 -3.36
N TYR A 30 26.66 -5.85 -4.64
CA TYR A 30 28.05 -5.90 -5.13
C TYR A 30 28.23 -5.07 -6.41
N LEU A 31 28.69 -3.84 -6.23
CA LEU A 31 29.26 -3.00 -7.28
C LEU A 31 30.60 -3.58 -7.77
N ILE A 32 30.70 -3.85 -9.08
CA ILE A 32 31.99 -3.86 -9.78
C ILE A 32 32.02 -2.67 -10.73
N ASP A 33 32.92 -1.74 -10.39
CA ASP A 33 33.40 -0.59 -11.14
C ASP A 33 33.88 -0.98 -12.55
N MET A 34 33.28 -0.39 -13.60
CA MET A 34 33.95 -0.14 -14.87
C MET A 34 33.46 1.18 -15.51
N ARG A 35 34.26 2.23 -15.33
CA ARG A 35 34.41 3.32 -16.32
C ARG A 35 35.11 2.80 -17.58
N ASP A 36 34.55 3.10 -18.75
CA ASP A 36 35.19 3.80 -19.89
C ASP A 36 34.54 3.42 -21.23
N ASP A 37 34.25 4.46 -22.02
CA ASP A 37 34.23 4.57 -23.49
C ASP A 37 33.51 3.51 -24.36
N ALA A 38 32.44 3.94 -25.05
CA ALA A 38 32.34 3.77 -26.52
C ALA A 38 31.22 4.61 -27.16
N GLU A 39 31.63 5.56 -28.02
CA GLU A 39 30.83 6.05 -29.14
C GLU A 39 30.40 4.88 -30.04
N TYR A 40 29.12 4.76 -30.39
CA TYR A 40 28.72 4.24 -31.69
C TYR A 40 27.45 4.92 -32.22
N ILE A 41 27.61 5.50 -33.40
CA ILE A 41 26.58 5.97 -34.33
C ILE A 41 26.06 4.75 -35.10
N TYR A 42 24.73 4.61 -35.29
CA TYR A 42 24.16 4.17 -36.56
C TYR A 42 22.75 4.75 -36.80
N GLU A 43 22.55 5.14 -38.06
CA GLU A 43 21.36 5.71 -38.69
C GLU A 43 20.27 4.66 -38.97
N GLU A 44 19.02 5.15 -39.05
CA GLU A 44 17.84 4.71 -39.82
C GLU A 44 17.64 3.21 -40.09
N ASP A 45 16.49 2.68 -39.67
CA ASP A 45 15.43 2.31 -40.63
C ASP A 45 14.08 2.18 -39.91
N VAL A 46 13.08 2.84 -40.49
CA VAL A 46 11.66 2.77 -40.14
C VAL A 46 11.08 1.47 -40.71
N ASP A 47 10.45 0.64 -39.89
CA ASP A 47 9.50 -0.36 -40.37
C ASP A 47 8.24 -0.38 -39.50
N ASP A 48 7.13 0.03 -40.12
CA ASP A 48 5.75 -0.08 -39.64
C ASP A 48 5.32 -1.55 -39.66
N SER A 49 5.09 -2.20 -38.52
CA SER A 49 3.98 -3.16 -38.37
C SER A 49 3.86 -3.72 -36.96
N ASP A 50 2.60 -3.93 -36.55
CA ASP A 50 2.09 -4.57 -35.33
C ASP A 50 2.06 -3.72 -34.07
N ASN A 51 1.10 -2.80 -34.07
CA ASN A 51 0.39 -2.38 -32.86
C ASN A 51 -0.66 -3.48 -32.56
N SER A 52 -0.35 -4.41 -31.66
CA SER A 52 -1.41 -5.17 -30.97
C SER A 52 -2.04 -4.20 -29.97
N GLU A 53 -3.27 -3.79 -30.26
CA GLU A 53 -4.10 -3.03 -29.34
C GLU A 53 -4.43 -3.94 -28.16
N ASP A 54 -3.74 -3.75 -27.03
CA ASP A 54 -4.23 -4.23 -25.75
C ASP A 54 -5.50 -3.45 -25.42
N GLU A 55 -6.63 -4.15 -25.47
CA GLU A 55 -7.95 -3.58 -25.21
C GLU A 55 -8.04 -3.16 -23.74
N VAL A 56 -7.88 -1.86 -23.46
CA VAL A 56 -8.28 -1.26 -22.18
C VAL A 56 -9.77 -1.53 -21.96
N TYR A 57 -10.08 -2.46 -21.07
CA TYR A 57 -11.44 -2.86 -20.77
C TYR A 57 -12.10 -1.82 -19.85
N TYR A 58 -12.81 -0.85 -20.43
CA TYR A 58 -13.71 0.01 -19.67
C TYR A 58 -14.99 -0.75 -19.32
N SER A 59 -15.04 -1.29 -18.10
CA SER A 59 -16.29 -1.68 -17.44
C SER A 59 -16.85 -0.46 -16.71
N ALA A 60 -17.58 0.41 -17.42
CA ALA A 60 -18.34 1.49 -16.77
C ALA A 60 -19.46 0.88 -15.91
N ARG A 61 -19.21 0.73 -14.60
CA ARG A 61 -20.23 0.41 -13.58
C ARG A 61 -20.99 1.71 -13.26
N THR A 62 -22.31 1.66 -13.23
CA THR A 62 -23.19 2.85 -13.26
C THR A 62 -23.66 3.30 -11.87
N ASP A 63 -24.18 4.52 -11.75
CA ASP A 63 -24.88 5.01 -10.54
C ASP A 63 -26.01 4.07 -10.07
N GLU A 64 -26.71 3.42 -11.01
CA GLU A 64 -27.76 2.45 -10.70
C GLU A 64 -27.19 1.18 -10.06
N ASP A 65 -25.96 0.80 -10.41
CA ASP A 65 -25.25 -0.28 -9.72
C ASP A 65 -24.95 0.20 -8.29
N ARG A 66 -24.25 1.33 -8.11
CA ARG A 66 -23.90 1.88 -6.78
C ARG A 66 -25.10 1.96 -5.83
N ASP A 67 -26.20 2.58 -6.25
CA ASP A 67 -27.38 2.82 -5.42
C ASP A 67 -28.15 1.51 -5.13
N SER A 68 -28.25 0.60 -6.12
CA SER A 68 -28.86 -0.72 -5.90
C SER A 68 -28.07 -1.54 -4.89
N TRP A 69 -26.74 -1.42 -4.89
CA TRP A 69 -25.89 -2.12 -3.94
C TRP A 69 -26.02 -1.51 -2.54
N LEU A 70 -25.90 -0.18 -2.39
CA LEU A 70 -26.06 0.50 -1.10
C LEU A 70 -27.44 0.22 -0.45
N GLU A 71 -28.51 0.14 -1.25
CA GLU A 71 -29.85 -0.25 -0.75
C GLU A 71 -29.94 -1.74 -0.37
N GLU A 72 -29.30 -2.64 -1.12
CA GLU A 72 -29.24 -4.06 -0.74
C GLU A 72 -28.50 -4.20 0.60
N TRP A 73 -27.41 -3.45 0.77
CA TRP A 73 -26.53 -3.36 1.95
C TRP A 73 -27.22 -2.92 3.24
N GLU A 74 -28.07 -1.89 3.24
CA GLU A 74 -28.89 -1.54 4.42
C GLU A 74 -29.76 -2.72 4.92
N SER A 75 -30.01 -3.71 4.06
CA SER A 75 -30.74 -4.92 4.46
C SER A 75 -29.85 -6.01 5.08
N TRP A 76 -28.54 -6.02 4.81
CA TRP A 76 -27.57 -6.99 5.34
C TRP A 76 -27.07 -6.65 6.75
N GLU A 77 -27.21 -5.41 7.22
CA GLU A 77 -27.00 -5.03 8.65
C GLU A 77 -27.91 -5.80 9.63
N ASN A 78 -28.89 -6.58 9.15
CA ASN A 78 -29.78 -7.39 9.97
C ASN A 78 -29.39 -8.88 10.05
N TRP A 79 -28.21 -9.29 9.58
CA TRP A 79 -27.70 -10.65 9.83
C TRP A 79 -26.63 -10.59 10.91
N ASP A 80 -27.02 -11.09 12.08
CA ASP A 80 -26.25 -11.13 13.32
C ASP A 80 -24.79 -11.54 13.11
N ASP A 81 -23.88 -10.67 13.55
CA ASP A 81 -22.46 -10.93 13.85
C ASP A 81 -22.25 -11.94 15.01
N ASP A 82 -23.28 -12.72 15.38
CA ASP A 82 -23.28 -13.62 16.53
C ASP A 82 -22.68 -15.01 16.25
N GLU A 83 -22.16 -15.28 15.04
CA GLU A 83 -21.51 -16.57 14.71
C GLU A 83 -19.97 -16.53 14.65
N PHE A 84 -19.34 -15.38 14.94
CA PHE A 84 -17.87 -15.27 15.02
C PHE A 84 -17.40 -14.91 16.42
N ASN A 85 -17.59 -15.85 17.36
CA ASN A 85 -16.81 -15.88 18.60
C ASN A 85 -16.83 -17.29 19.23
N VAL A 86 -16.11 -18.22 18.61
CA VAL A 86 -15.59 -19.42 19.30
C VAL A 86 -14.12 -19.56 18.93
N TRP A 87 -13.29 -18.84 19.66
CA TRP A 87 -11.89 -19.21 19.85
C TRP A 87 -11.88 -20.49 20.69
N ASP A 88 -11.81 -21.66 20.06
CA ASP A 88 -11.57 -22.92 20.77
C ASP A 88 -10.10 -22.96 21.23
N GLU A 89 -9.93 -22.86 22.54
CA GLU A 89 -8.68 -22.66 23.29
C GLU A 89 -7.80 -23.93 23.41
N ASP A 90 -7.90 -24.91 22.50
CA ASP A 90 -7.47 -26.29 22.78
C ASP A 90 -6.48 -26.96 21.78
N ASP A 91 -5.75 -26.21 20.93
CA ASP A 91 -4.65 -26.79 20.13
C ASP A 91 -3.26 -26.37 20.65
N TYR A 92 -2.94 -26.85 21.85
CA TYR A 92 -1.55 -26.96 22.32
C TYR A 92 -0.88 -28.15 21.62
N TYR A 93 0.13 -27.91 20.79
CA TYR A 93 1.06 -28.95 20.34
C TYR A 93 1.93 -29.41 21.53
N ASP A 94 1.79 -30.69 21.89
CA ASP A 94 2.64 -31.41 22.84
C ASP A 94 4.10 -31.45 22.34
N GLU A 95 5.01 -30.86 23.11
CA GLU A 95 6.42 -31.23 23.13
C GLU A 95 6.55 -32.63 23.75
N ASP A 96 6.99 -33.63 22.96
CA ASP A 96 8.01 -34.61 23.34
C ASP A 96 8.10 -35.79 22.35
N GLU A 97 9.32 -36.32 22.25
CA GLU A 97 9.75 -37.55 21.55
C GLU A 97 9.89 -37.50 20.02
N LEU A 98 11.11 -37.22 19.55
CA LEU A 98 11.76 -38.14 18.60
C LEU A 98 13.26 -38.28 18.88
N GLU A 99 13.66 -39.53 19.06
CA GLU A 99 15.01 -40.00 19.37
C GLU A 99 15.97 -39.81 18.18
N ALA A 100 17.25 -39.63 18.53
CA ALA A 100 18.37 -39.57 17.61
C ALA A 100 18.63 -40.92 16.93
N GLU A 101 18.79 -40.92 15.60
CA GLU A 101 19.61 -41.89 14.88
C GLU A 101 20.43 -41.18 13.79
N ASP A 102 21.75 -41.16 14.00
CA ASP A 102 22.78 -40.86 13.00
C ASP A 102 22.81 -41.99 11.96
N GLU A 103 22.78 -41.71 10.65
CA GLU A 103 23.54 -42.46 9.64
C GLU A 103 23.93 -41.55 8.46
N ASP A 104 25.25 -41.54 8.18
CA ASP A 104 25.91 -40.93 7.02
C ASP A 104 25.46 -41.62 5.71
N GLU A 105 25.21 -40.87 4.63
CA GLU A 105 25.58 -41.30 3.28
C GLU A 105 25.64 -40.12 2.27
N GLU A 106 26.86 -39.86 1.84
CA GLU A 106 27.33 -39.06 0.71
C GLU A 106 26.90 -39.74 -0.60
N ASP A 107 26.20 -39.05 -1.50
CA ASP A 107 26.35 -39.20 -2.96
C ASP A 107 25.36 -38.35 -3.79
N GLY A 108 25.91 -37.53 -4.70
CA GLY A 108 25.42 -37.47 -6.08
C GLY A 108 24.38 -36.41 -6.44
N ASP A 109 24.87 -35.21 -6.77
CA ASP A 109 24.24 -34.24 -7.68
C ASP A 109 23.89 -34.86 -9.04
N PRO A 110 22.66 -34.64 -9.55
CA PRO A 110 22.43 -34.61 -10.99
C PRO A 110 21.73 -33.31 -11.41
N ASP A 111 22.49 -32.43 -12.07
CA ASP A 111 22.11 -31.56 -13.19
C ASP A 111 20.62 -31.12 -13.18
N THR A 112 20.33 -30.01 -12.52
CA THR A 112 19.12 -29.22 -12.83
C THR A 112 19.43 -28.37 -14.07
N ASP A 113 18.76 -28.70 -15.15
CA ASP A 113 18.72 -27.95 -16.39
C ASP A 113 18.46 -26.46 -16.10
N GLU A 114 19.26 -25.59 -16.74
CA GLU A 114 19.10 -24.14 -16.79
C GLU A 114 17.69 -23.82 -17.33
N GLU A 115 16.75 -23.49 -16.44
CA GLU A 115 15.55 -22.76 -16.83
C GLU A 115 15.97 -21.32 -17.09
N ASP A 116 15.69 -20.86 -18.31
CA ASP A 116 15.98 -19.53 -18.81
C ASP A 116 15.40 -18.48 -17.84
N GLU A 117 16.25 -17.85 -17.02
CA GLU A 117 15.93 -16.60 -16.34
C GLU A 117 15.71 -15.55 -17.44
N GLU A 118 14.44 -15.34 -17.81
CA GLU A 118 14.01 -14.27 -18.71
C GLU A 118 14.38 -12.94 -18.05
N TYR A 119 15.51 -12.41 -18.48
CA TYR A 119 16.06 -11.14 -18.01
C TYR A 119 15.13 -10.03 -18.51
N TYR A 120 14.20 -9.59 -17.67
CA TYR A 120 13.42 -8.39 -17.92
C TYR A 120 14.38 -7.22 -18.12
N GLU A 121 14.30 -6.54 -19.27
CA GLU A 121 15.00 -5.28 -19.46
C GLU A 121 14.48 -4.29 -18.41
N ALA A 122 15.39 -3.63 -17.68
CA ALA A 122 15.03 -2.63 -16.68
C ALA A 122 14.09 -1.61 -17.31
N TYR A 123 12.89 -1.46 -16.74
CA TYR A 123 11.95 -0.43 -17.13
C TYR A 123 12.62 0.93 -16.89
N GLU A 124 12.73 1.75 -17.94
CA GLU A 124 13.20 3.14 -17.82
C GLU A 124 12.00 4.07 -17.93
N SER A 125 11.65 4.79 -16.84
CA SER A 125 10.62 5.84 -16.82
C SER A 125 10.70 6.71 -18.08
N THR A 126 9.56 7.00 -18.69
CA THR A 126 9.49 8.10 -19.66
C THR A 126 9.33 9.47 -19.00
N GLY A 127 9.26 9.51 -17.66
CA GLY A 127 9.15 10.71 -16.83
C GLY A 127 7.71 11.13 -16.54
N GLY A 128 6.73 10.28 -16.86
CA GLY A 128 5.30 10.56 -16.69
C GLY A 128 4.79 11.80 -17.41
N THR A 129 3.47 11.99 -17.42
CA THR A 129 2.85 13.27 -17.78
C THR A 129 2.40 13.96 -16.50
N GLY A 130 3.18 14.89 -15.97
CA GLY A 130 2.86 15.56 -14.70
C GLY A 130 3.99 16.46 -14.22
N VAL A 131 3.67 17.43 -13.37
CA VAL A 131 4.69 18.30 -12.74
C VAL A 131 4.71 18.01 -11.26
N PHE A 132 5.61 17.13 -10.82
CA PHE A 132 5.89 16.92 -9.40
C PHE A 132 6.85 18.00 -8.90
N ILE A 133 6.48 18.67 -7.82
CA ILE A 133 7.24 19.79 -7.24
C ILE A 133 7.55 19.44 -5.78
N GLY A 134 8.74 18.88 -5.51
CA GLY A 134 9.20 18.76 -4.13
C GLY A 134 10.35 17.77 -3.92
N ASP A 135 10.95 17.86 -2.74
CA ASP A 135 11.89 16.87 -2.20
C ASP A 135 11.13 15.75 -1.42
N ASN A 136 9.79 15.79 -1.39
CA ASN A 136 8.89 15.06 -0.47
C ASN A 136 7.97 14.07 -1.21
N GLY A 137 8.51 13.36 -2.21
CA GLY A 137 7.73 12.47 -3.07
C GLY A 137 6.78 13.19 -4.03
N SER A 138 5.95 12.40 -4.68
CA SER A 138 5.00 12.80 -5.72
C SER A 138 3.75 13.48 -5.15
N GLY A 139 3.32 13.12 -3.94
CA GLY A 139 2.18 13.75 -3.27
C GLY A 139 2.50 15.13 -2.67
N ASN A 140 3.75 15.38 -2.25
CA ASN A 140 4.21 16.58 -1.55
C ASN A 140 3.42 16.92 -0.27
N THR A 141 2.23 17.53 -0.36
CA THR A 141 1.38 17.89 0.80
C THR A 141 -0.03 17.36 0.62
N LEU A 142 -0.65 16.84 1.69
CA LEU A 142 -2.05 16.43 1.69
C LEU A 142 -2.98 17.66 1.85
N THR A 143 -2.89 18.65 0.96
CA THR A 143 -3.70 19.89 1.01
C THR A 143 -4.19 20.29 -0.37
N GLY A 144 -5.19 21.18 -0.42
CA GLY A 144 -5.81 21.63 -1.67
C GLY A 144 -6.75 20.59 -2.28
N ASN A 145 -6.92 20.65 -3.59
CA ASN A 145 -7.65 19.62 -4.33
C ASN A 145 -6.69 18.48 -4.67
N ILE A 146 -7.11 17.24 -4.41
CA ILE A 146 -6.34 16.05 -4.74
C ILE A 146 -7.30 15.03 -5.35
N PRO A 147 -7.24 14.77 -6.67
CA PRO A 147 -7.93 13.63 -7.25
C PRO A 147 -7.26 12.33 -6.79
N VAL A 148 -8.10 11.37 -6.41
CA VAL A 148 -7.70 10.02 -6.02
C VAL A 148 -8.05 9.08 -7.17
N ILE A 149 -7.03 8.48 -7.76
CA ILE A 149 -7.15 7.56 -8.89
C ILE A 149 -7.26 6.14 -8.34
N SER A 150 -8.32 5.44 -8.70
CA SER A 150 -8.58 4.04 -8.32
C SER A 150 -8.20 3.10 -9.45
N LEU A 151 -7.25 2.21 -9.21
CA LEU A 151 -6.76 1.20 -10.14
C LEU A 151 -7.17 -0.19 -9.65
N TYR A 152 -8.06 -0.87 -10.37
CA TYR A 152 -8.44 -2.26 -10.07
C TYR A 152 -7.61 -3.21 -10.94
N VAL A 153 -6.73 -3.99 -10.31
CA VAL A 153 -5.74 -4.78 -11.05
C VAL A 153 -6.03 -6.27 -10.89
N ASP A 154 -6.07 -6.96 -12.03
CA ASP A 154 -5.97 -8.42 -12.09
C ASP A 154 -4.48 -8.79 -12.21
N ASP A 155 -3.96 -9.59 -11.30
CA ASP A 155 -2.56 -10.04 -11.34
C ASP A 155 -2.48 -11.53 -11.71
N ALA A 156 -1.29 -12.13 -11.62
CA ALA A 156 -1.07 -13.54 -11.93
C ALA A 156 -1.98 -14.53 -11.17
N ASN A 157 -2.41 -14.19 -9.96
CA ASN A 157 -3.09 -15.09 -9.03
C ASN A 157 -4.49 -14.65 -8.63
N TYR A 158 -4.78 -13.36 -8.70
CA TYR A 158 -5.97 -12.71 -8.19
C TYR A 158 -6.63 -11.89 -9.30
N SER A 159 -7.95 -11.95 -9.39
CA SER A 159 -8.70 -11.19 -10.39
C SER A 159 -10.02 -10.71 -9.83
N TRP A 160 -10.49 -9.58 -10.36
CA TRP A 160 -11.80 -9.01 -10.14
C TRP A 160 -12.81 -9.65 -11.11
N THR A 161 -13.68 -10.52 -10.61
CA THR A 161 -14.70 -11.18 -11.43
C THR A 161 -16.12 -10.67 -11.14
N ASP A 162 -17.10 -11.14 -11.92
CA ASP A 162 -18.53 -10.89 -11.66
C ASP A 162 -19.10 -11.81 -10.55
N SER A 163 -18.25 -12.41 -9.71
CA SER A 163 -18.71 -13.22 -8.58
C SER A 163 -19.44 -12.35 -7.55
N GLN A 164 -20.33 -12.96 -6.77
CA GLN A 164 -21.01 -12.24 -5.68
C GLN A 164 -20.03 -11.79 -4.60
N GLU A 165 -18.95 -12.55 -4.38
CA GLU A 165 -17.92 -12.23 -3.40
C GLU A 165 -17.10 -11.02 -3.85
N ASP A 166 -16.57 -11.05 -5.07
CA ASP A 166 -15.79 -9.95 -5.65
C ASP A 166 -16.64 -8.68 -5.79
N SER A 167 -17.93 -8.82 -6.12
CA SER A 167 -18.86 -7.68 -6.14
C SER A 167 -19.03 -7.04 -4.77
N ARG A 168 -19.01 -7.85 -3.70
CA ARG A 168 -19.07 -7.39 -2.32
C ARG A 168 -17.78 -6.67 -1.94
N THR A 169 -16.63 -7.27 -2.22
CA THR A 169 -15.30 -6.69 -1.95
C THR A 169 -15.10 -5.40 -2.74
N PHE A 170 -15.54 -5.35 -3.99
CA PHE A 170 -15.54 -4.14 -4.80
C PHE A 170 -16.37 -3.03 -4.14
N ALA A 171 -17.58 -3.33 -3.68
CA ALA A 171 -18.42 -2.35 -2.98
C ALA A 171 -17.76 -1.85 -1.68
N HIS A 172 -17.00 -2.71 -0.99
CA HIS A 172 -16.21 -2.31 0.16
C HIS A 172 -15.08 -1.35 -0.22
N THR A 173 -14.38 -1.54 -1.35
CA THR A 173 -13.34 -0.60 -1.79
C THR A 173 -13.88 0.83 -1.92
N VAL A 174 -15.05 0.99 -2.55
CA VAL A 174 -15.69 2.30 -2.75
C VAL A 174 -16.10 2.90 -1.42
N ARG A 175 -16.73 2.11 -0.54
CA ARG A 175 -17.19 2.56 0.77
C ARG A 175 -16.03 2.95 1.69
N TYR A 176 -14.98 2.14 1.74
CA TYR A 176 -13.84 2.37 2.62
C TYR A 176 -13.03 3.56 2.15
N LEU A 177 -12.89 3.75 0.83
CA LEU A 177 -12.32 4.96 0.26
C LEU A 177 -13.14 6.20 0.64
N ASP A 178 -14.48 6.13 0.58
CA ASP A 178 -15.36 7.22 1.02
C ASP A 178 -15.12 7.58 2.50
N ILE A 179 -15.15 6.58 3.39
CA ILE A 179 -14.90 6.79 4.83
C ILE A 179 -13.51 7.40 5.07
N ALA A 180 -12.47 6.88 4.40
CA ALA A 180 -11.10 7.36 4.52
C ALA A 180 -10.97 8.82 4.04
N CYS A 181 -11.50 9.14 2.87
CA CYS A 181 -11.44 10.49 2.33
C CYS A 181 -12.21 11.50 3.19
N GLN A 182 -13.40 11.14 3.68
CA GLN A 182 -14.19 11.99 4.58
C GLN A 182 -13.45 12.23 5.90
N PHE A 183 -12.84 11.18 6.48
CA PHE A 183 -12.02 11.31 7.69
C PHE A 183 -10.86 12.28 7.49
N LEU A 184 -10.07 12.11 6.42
CA LEU A 184 -8.92 12.98 6.14
C LEU A 184 -9.33 14.44 5.91
N MET A 185 -10.42 14.69 5.16
CA MET A 185 -10.95 16.04 4.97
C MET A 185 -11.44 16.67 6.29
N ASP A 186 -12.11 15.89 7.14
CA ASP A 186 -12.56 16.35 8.45
C ASP A 186 -11.37 16.66 9.38
N GLU A 187 -10.33 15.81 9.42
CA GLU A 187 -9.12 16.04 10.21
C GLU A 187 -8.33 17.25 9.71
N ALA A 188 -8.12 17.39 8.40
CA ALA A 188 -7.45 18.55 7.80
C ALA A 188 -8.09 19.87 8.27
N SER A 189 -9.43 19.90 8.35
CA SER A 189 -10.17 21.08 8.82
C SER A 189 -9.87 21.44 10.27
N LYS A 190 -9.61 20.45 11.13
CA LYS A 190 -9.24 20.65 12.55
C LYS A 190 -7.85 21.26 12.67
N TRP A 191 -6.95 20.91 11.75
CA TRP A 191 -5.63 21.51 11.58
C TRP A 191 -5.64 22.85 10.83
N GLY A 192 -6.81 23.31 10.38
CA GLY A 192 -6.96 24.59 9.69
C GLY A 192 -6.52 24.57 8.23
N GLN A 193 -6.37 23.37 7.65
CA GLN A 193 -6.07 23.17 6.24
C GLN A 193 -7.34 23.07 5.41
N GLU A 194 -7.23 23.43 4.14
CA GLU A 194 -8.25 23.18 3.12
C GLU A 194 -7.83 21.92 2.37
N LEU A 195 -8.60 20.85 2.48
CA LEU A 195 -8.39 19.59 1.75
C LEU A 195 -9.71 19.19 1.09
N ASN A 196 -9.63 18.85 -0.18
CA ASN A 196 -10.73 18.35 -0.98
C ASN A 196 -10.25 17.15 -1.80
N LEU A 197 -10.54 15.95 -1.30
CA LEU A 197 -10.28 14.70 -1.99
C LEU A 197 -11.41 14.43 -2.97
N ILE A 198 -11.06 14.17 -4.24
CA ILE A 198 -12.00 13.90 -5.32
C ILE A 198 -11.78 12.45 -5.73
N TYR A 199 -12.68 11.56 -5.30
CA TYR A 199 -12.43 10.11 -5.32
C TYR A 199 -13.62 9.29 -5.86
N ASP A 200 -14.78 9.91 -6.06
CA ASP A 200 -15.95 9.21 -6.57
C ASP A 200 -15.83 9.05 -8.09
N PHE A 201 -15.23 7.94 -8.52
CA PHE A 201 -15.08 7.62 -9.94
C PHE A 201 -16.41 7.30 -10.65
N TYR A 202 -17.55 7.20 -9.94
CA TYR A 202 -18.87 7.18 -10.58
C TYR A 202 -19.30 8.58 -11.04
N GLU A 203 -18.92 9.62 -10.30
CA GLU A 203 -19.14 11.02 -10.69
C GLU A 203 -18.07 11.52 -11.67
N ASP A 204 -16.82 11.09 -11.46
CA ASP A 204 -15.64 11.49 -12.23
C ASP A 204 -14.95 10.25 -12.84
N GLU A 205 -15.53 9.74 -13.95
CA GLU A 205 -15.11 8.49 -14.62
C GLU A 205 -13.63 8.42 -15.04
N ASP A 206 -12.92 9.56 -15.13
CA ASP A 206 -11.49 9.61 -15.44
C ASP A 206 -10.57 9.36 -14.24
N LEU A 207 -11.15 9.00 -13.09
CA LEU A 207 -10.45 8.60 -11.87
C LEU A 207 -10.48 7.08 -11.64
N GLY A 208 -11.24 6.30 -12.41
CA GLY A 208 -11.36 4.84 -12.26
C GLY A 208 -10.80 4.07 -13.45
N TYR A 209 -9.89 3.13 -13.20
CA TYR A 209 -9.27 2.29 -14.23
C TYR A 209 -9.24 0.83 -13.79
N SER A 210 -9.24 -0.07 -14.78
CA SER A 210 -9.05 -1.51 -14.56
C SER A 210 -8.16 -2.11 -15.64
N PHE A 211 -7.23 -2.97 -15.26
CA PHE A 211 -6.30 -3.63 -16.18
C PHE A 211 -5.73 -4.92 -15.57
N SER A 212 -4.97 -5.66 -16.36
CA SER A 212 -4.29 -6.88 -15.91
C SER A 212 -2.78 -6.72 -16.03
N ILE A 213 -2.06 -7.38 -15.13
CA ILE A 213 -0.60 -7.54 -15.15
C ILE A 213 -0.26 -9.03 -15.13
N GLU A 214 0.90 -9.40 -15.65
CA GLU A 214 1.36 -10.80 -15.68
C GLU A 214 2.08 -11.21 -14.38
N SER A 215 2.62 -10.24 -13.63
CA SER A 215 3.34 -10.48 -12.37
C SER A 215 2.43 -10.78 -11.19
N ASP A 216 2.99 -11.46 -10.17
CA ASP A 216 2.33 -11.74 -8.89
C ASP A 216 2.56 -10.55 -7.95
N SER A 217 1.53 -9.75 -7.68
CA SER A 217 1.66 -8.54 -6.84
C SER A 217 2.00 -8.83 -5.37
N VAL A 218 1.87 -10.08 -4.94
CA VAL A 218 2.15 -10.52 -3.56
C VAL A 218 3.59 -11.04 -3.42
N LYS A 219 4.17 -11.60 -4.48
CA LYS A 219 5.51 -12.26 -4.41
C LYS A 219 6.56 -11.66 -5.33
N ASP A 220 6.15 -10.94 -6.36
CA ASP A 220 7.00 -10.32 -7.37
C ASP A 220 6.71 -8.81 -7.47
N TYR A 221 6.82 -8.14 -6.32
CA TYR A 221 6.53 -6.70 -6.16
C TYR A 221 7.24 -5.84 -7.20
N TYR A 222 8.52 -6.09 -7.49
CA TYR A 222 9.28 -5.22 -8.40
C TYR A 222 8.73 -5.25 -9.83
N ASN A 223 8.44 -6.44 -10.37
CA ASN A 223 7.90 -6.54 -11.73
C ASN A 223 6.44 -6.05 -11.77
N ALA A 224 5.65 -6.35 -10.73
CA ALA A 224 4.29 -5.80 -10.60
C ALA A 224 4.28 -4.26 -10.58
N ASP A 225 5.19 -3.64 -9.81
CA ASP A 225 5.37 -2.19 -9.77
C ASP A 225 5.74 -1.64 -11.15
N CYS A 226 6.66 -2.29 -11.87
CA CYS A 226 7.05 -1.90 -13.22
C CYS A 226 5.86 -1.93 -14.20
N GLU A 227 5.04 -2.97 -14.17
CA GLU A 227 3.85 -3.08 -15.03
C GLU A 227 2.79 -2.03 -14.69
N ILE A 228 2.55 -1.76 -13.39
CA ILE A 228 1.62 -0.73 -12.93
C ILE A 228 2.12 0.67 -13.31
N TRP A 229 3.41 0.97 -13.11
CA TRP A 229 4.01 2.23 -13.56
C TRP A 229 3.90 2.40 -15.06
N TYR A 230 4.18 1.35 -15.84
CA TYR A 230 4.01 1.37 -17.28
C TYR A 230 2.55 1.67 -17.66
N PHE A 231 1.58 1.07 -16.98
CA PHE A 231 0.17 1.37 -17.20
C PHE A 231 -0.14 2.84 -16.92
N ILE A 232 0.27 3.38 -15.76
CA ILE A 232 0.05 4.77 -15.37
C ILE A 232 0.64 5.72 -16.41
N GLU A 233 1.92 5.55 -16.76
CA GLU A 233 2.64 6.43 -17.70
C GLU A 233 1.99 6.49 -19.09
N ASN A 234 1.47 5.36 -19.57
CA ASN A 234 0.97 5.25 -20.94
C ASN A 234 -0.53 5.51 -21.07
N ASN A 235 -1.31 5.35 -20.00
CA ASN A 235 -2.77 5.39 -20.08
C ASN A 235 -3.41 6.53 -19.30
N ILE A 236 -2.69 7.16 -18.36
CA ILE A 236 -3.24 8.20 -17.48
C ILE A 236 -2.52 9.52 -17.72
N ASP A 237 -3.23 10.50 -18.28
CA ASP A 237 -2.72 11.88 -18.41
C ASP A 237 -2.87 12.61 -17.07
N VAL A 238 -1.96 12.33 -16.14
CA VAL A 238 -1.98 12.89 -14.78
C VAL A 238 -1.89 14.42 -14.82
N GLY A 239 -1.13 15.00 -15.75
CA GLY A 239 -1.06 16.44 -15.96
C GLY A 239 -2.41 17.05 -16.36
N ALA A 240 -3.18 16.39 -17.23
CA ALA A 240 -4.53 16.81 -17.57
C ALA A 240 -5.52 16.66 -16.40
N LEU A 241 -5.39 15.61 -15.58
CA LEU A 241 -6.18 15.46 -14.35
C LEU A 241 -5.88 16.60 -13.36
N GLN A 242 -4.60 16.90 -13.12
CA GLN A 242 -4.16 18.02 -12.29
C GLN A 242 -4.75 19.36 -12.79
N GLU A 243 -4.70 19.63 -14.10
CA GLU A 243 -5.31 20.83 -14.67
C GLU A 243 -6.84 20.84 -14.52
N ARG A 244 -7.51 19.71 -14.79
CA ARG A 244 -8.98 19.58 -14.71
C ARG A 244 -9.49 19.83 -13.30
N TYR A 245 -8.85 19.24 -12.30
CA TYR A 245 -9.28 19.31 -10.90
C TYR A 245 -8.64 20.49 -10.14
N ASN A 246 -7.80 21.29 -10.80
CA ASN A 246 -7.03 22.37 -10.17
C ASN A 246 -6.27 21.84 -8.94
N ALA A 247 -5.50 20.77 -9.18
CA ALA A 247 -4.77 20.02 -8.18
C ALA A 247 -3.27 20.12 -8.45
N ASP A 248 -2.48 20.25 -7.38
CA ASP A 248 -1.02 20.26 -7.47
C ASP A 248 -0.42 18.84 -7.40
N SER A 249 -1.20 17.87 -6.88
CA SER A 249 -0.81 16.47 -6.68
C SER A 249 -1.99 15.55 -6.96
N VAL A 250 -1.72 14.25 -7.10
CA VAL A 250 -2.74 13.19 -7.18
C VAL A 250 -2.41 12.12 -6.15
N ALA A 251 -3.41 11.34 -5.74
CA ALA A 251 -3.20 10.09 -5.01
C ALA A 251 -3.59 8.90 -5.89
N ILE A 252 -2.91 7.76 -5.76
CA ILE A 252 -3.15 6.58 -6.60
C ILE A 252 -3.34 5.35 -5.71
N MET A 253 -4.53 4.74 -5.73
CA MET A 253 -4.86 3.54 -4.96
C MET A 253 -4.96 2.34 -5.90
N VAL A 254 -4.19 1.29 -5.64
CA VAL A 254 -4.17 0.03 -6.40
C VAL A 254 -4.88 -1.04 -5.60
N TYR A 255 -5.96 -1.60 -6.13
CA TYR A 255 -6.76 -2.63 -5.46
C TYR A 255 -6.50 -4.00 -6.07
N ILE A 256 -5.98 -4.91 -5.24
CA ILE A 256 -5.81 -6.33 -5.59
C ILE A 256 -6.86 -7.12 -4.81
N ASN A 257 -7.62 -7.97 -5.52
CA ASN A 257 -8.65 -8.83 -4.91
C ASN A 257 -8.05 -10.08 -4.26
N THR A 258 -7.13 -9.87 -3.32
CA THR A 258 -6.45 -10.94 -2.60
C THR A 258 -7.42 -11.72 -1.71
N ASP A 259 -7.01 -12.92 -1.31
CA ASP A 259 -7.72 -13.73 -0.32
C ASP A 259 -7.04 -13.66 1.05
N LYS A 260 -7.73 -14.17 2.07
CA LYS A 260 -7.31 -14.13 3.47
C LYS A 260 -6.06 -14.95 3.82
N SER A 261 -5.51 -15.70 2.88
CA SER A 261 -4.39 -16.63 3.12
C SER A 261 -3.02 -16.03 2.85
N ILE A 262 -2.94 -14.84 2.28
CA ILE A 262 -1.68 -14.12 2.14
C ILE A 262 -1.26 -13.52 3.49
N ASP A 263 0.06 -13.46 3.71
CA ASP A 263 0.64 -12.88 4.92
C ASP A 263 1.06 -11.41 4.69
N GLU A 264 1.11 -10.98 3.43
CA GLU A 264 1.42 -9.64 2.99
C GLU A 264 0.31 -8.64 3.37
N VAL A 265 0.71 -7.43 3.76
CA VAL A 265 -0.18 -6.35 4.17
C VAL A 265 -0.15 -5.23 3.15
N SER A 266 -1.23 -4.44 3.10
CA SER A 266 -1.27 -3.22 2.29
C SER A 266 -0.06 -2.34 2.58
N CYS A 267 0.43 -1.65 1.56
CA CYS A 267 1.65 -0.85 1.66
C CYS A 267 1.68 0.21 0.56
N THR A 268 2.59 1.17 0.69
CA THR A 268 2.74 2.26 -0.27
C THR A 268 4.13 2.25 -0.89
N THR A 269 4.17 2.20 -2.22
CA THR A 269 5.41 2.41 -2.98
C THR A 269 5.74 3.89 -2.97
N CYS A 270 6.76 4.25 -2.19
CA CYS A 270 7.12 5.61 -1.84
C CYS A 270 8.55 5.96 -2.31
N TYR A 271 8.75 7.21 -2.70
CA TYR A 271 10.03 7.78 -3.09
C TYR A 271 10.82 8.19 -1.84
N TYR A 272 11.22 7.23 -0.99
CA TYR A 272 12.13 7.53 0.12
C TYR A 272 13.59 7.60 -0.35
N ALA A 273 14.37 8.44 0.33
CA ALA A 273 15.84 8.37 0.42
C ALA A 273 16.65 8.37 -0.89
N GLY A 274 16.09 8.85 -2.01
CA GLY A 274 16.81 8.88 -3.28
C GLY A 274 17.05 7.48 -3.87
N TYR A 275 16.24 6.50 -3.48
CA TYR A 275 15.98 5.36 -4.34
C TYR A 275 15.33 5.94 -5.59
N ALA A 276 16.11 5.97 -6.67
CA ALA A 276 15.55 6.19 -8.00
C ALA A 276 14.68 4.97 -8.26
N LEU A 277 13.42 5.04 -7.82
CA LEU A 277 12.40 4.19 -8.39
C LEU A 277 12.37 4.52 -9.87
N ASP A 278 12.18 3.47 -10.67
CA ASP A 278 12.15 3.62 -12.11
C ASP A 278 10.93 4.45 -12.56
N SER A 279 10.09 4.97 -11.65
CA SER A 279 8.97 5.89 -11.89
C SER A 279 8.91 7.03 -10.88
N VAL A 280 8.23 8.11 -11.27
CA VAL A 280 7.90 9.25 -10.40
C VAL A 280 6.55 9.09 -9.68
N TYR A 281 5.77 8.07 -10.02
CA TYR A 281 4.45 7.86 -9.44
C TYR A 281 4.52 6.95 -8.22
N GLU A 282 4.05 7.47 -7.09
CA GLU A 282 3.80 6.69 -5.89
C GLU A 282 2.35 6.19 -5.90
N PHE A 283 2.13 5.00 -5.37
CA PHE A 283 0.79 4.43 -5.24
C PHE A 283 0.73 3.49 -4.03
N SER A 284 -0.48 3.27 -3.54
CA SER A 284 -0.75 2.39 -2.40
C SER A 284 -1.39 1.10 -2.88
N TYR A 285 -0.75 -0.03 -2.60
CA TYR A 285 -1.39 -1.34 -2.70
C TYR A 285 -2.38 -1.52 -1.57
N MET A 286 -3.61 -1.84 -1.95
CA MET A 286 -4.66 -2.30 -1.07
C MET A 286 -4.92 -3.77 -1.36
N PHE A 287 -4.31 -4.65 -0.58
CA PHE A 287 -4.60 -6.08 -0.61
C PHE A 287 -5.88 -6.34 0.16
N MET A 288 -7.01 -6.43 -0.54
CA MET A 288 -8.33 -6.34 0.09
C MET A 288 -8.61 -7.38 1.18
N HIS A 289 -7.90 -8.51 1.16
CA HIS A 289 -7.84 -9.43 2.28
C HIS A 289 -6.41 -9.88 2.53
N SER A 290 -6.05 -10.01 3.80
CA SER A 290 -4.76 -10.51 4.24
C SER A 290 -4.89 -11.02 5.67
N ASN A 291 -4.02 -11.95 6.08
CA ASN A 291 -3.89 -12.38 7.47
C ASN A 291 -5.22 -12.78 8.15
N GLY A 292 -6.13 -13.44 7.42
CA GLY A 292 -7.45 -13.84 7.92
C GLY A 292 -8.53 -12.76 7.91
N GLU A 293 -8.17 -11.51 7.62
CA GLU A 293 -9.00 -10.33 7.74
C GLU A 293 -9.27 -9.67 6.39
N GLU A 294 -10.22 -8.74 6.38
CA GLU A 294 -10.46 -7.84 5.26
C GLU A 294 -9.82 -6.50 5.62
N GLU A 295 -9.39 -5.73 4.62
CA GLU A 295 -8.85 -4.40 4.87
C GLU A 295 -9.87 -3.44 5.48
N THR A 296 -9.37 -2.43 6.18
CA THR A 296 -10.21 -1.46 6.90
C THR A 296 -10.18 -0.07 6.27
N PRO A 297 -11.21 0.77 6.48
CA PRO A 297 -11.12 2.19 6.14
C PRO A 297 -9.90 2.90 6.74
N ALA A 298 -9.47 2.50 7.94
CA ALA A 298 -8.29 3.09 8.59
C ALA A 298 -7.01 2.78 7.80
N ALA A 299 -6.86 1.56 7.27
CA ALA A 299 -5.76 1.21 6.38
C ALA A 299 -5.78 2.03 5.09
N PHE A 300 -6.95 2.26 4.49
CA PHE A 300 -7.06 3.13 3.30
C PHE A 300 -6.55 4.55 3.56
N ALA A 301 -6.88 5.13 4.72
CA ALA A 301 -6.40 6.46 5.09
C ALA A 301 -4.90 6.45 5.42
N HIS A 302 -4.43 5.43 6.15
CA HIS A 302 -3.02 5.22 6.49
C HIS A 302 -2.14 5.15 5.24
N GLU A 303 -2.48 4.27 4.30
CA GLU A 303 -1.71 4.11 3.07
C GLU A 303 -1.75 5.36 2.18
N MET A 304 -2.91 6.01 2.07
CA MET A 304 -3.00 7.28 1.34
C MET A 304 -2.08 8.35 1.95
N MET A 305 -1.94 8.40 3.28
CA MET A 305 -1.07 9.36 3.95
C MET A 305 0.41 9.16 3.62
N HIS A 306 0.87 7.92 3.39
CA HIS A 306 2.26 7.65 3.00
C HIS A 306 2.65 8.30 1.67
N GLN A 307 1.73 8.42 0.71
CA GLN A 307 1.96 9.14 -0.56
C GLN A 307 2.27 10.64 -0.34
N PHE A 308 1.97 11.16 0.85
CA PHE A 308 2.24 12.53 1.26
C PHE A 308 3.28 12.57 2.38
N SER A 309 4.24 11.64 2.37
CA SER A 309 5.39 11.58 3.28
C SER A 309 5.09 11.20 4.73
N ALA A 310 3.88 10.75 5.07
CA ALA A 310 3.66 10.16 6.39
C ALA A 310 4.57 8.95 6.60
N ILE A 311 4.99 8.73 7.84
CA ILE A 311 5.95 7.69 8.22
C ILE A 311 5.24 6.67 9.10
N ASP A 312 5.64 5.40 9.00
CA ASP A 312 5.17 4.39 9.95
C ASP A 312 5.71 4.69 11.35
N LEU A 313 4.87 4.57 12.37
CA LEU A 313 5.24 4.86 13.75
C LEU A 313 5.39 3.60 14.62
N TYR A 314 5.30 2.40 14.02
CA TYR A 314 5.40 1.10 14.69
C TYR A 314 6.66 0.30 14.29
N LEU A 315 7.48 0.80 13.36
CA LEU A 315 8.72 0.16 12.89
C LEU A 315 9.92 1.11 13.04
N GLU A 316 11.09 0.55 13.33
CA GLU A 316 12.34 1.31 13.36
C GLU A 316 12.71 1.75 11.94
N ASP A 317 13.12 3.01 11.81
CA ASP A 317 13.59 3.61 10.56
C ASP A 317 14.88 4.42 10.84
N GLU A 318 16.02 3.87 10.43
CA GLU A 318 17.32 4.53 10.60
C GLU A 318 17.49 5.78 9.73
N ASP A 319 16.82 5.83 8.56
CA ASP A 319 16.93 6.95 7.63
C ASP A 319 16.20 8.17 8.18
N ILE A 320 15.03 7.95 8.80
CA ILE A 320 14.20 9.01 9.42
C ILE A 320 14.61 9.28 10.87
N GLY A 321 15.37 8.37 11.49
CA GLY A 321 15.86 8.50 12.86
C GLY A 321 14.87 8.01 13.91
N LEU A 322 13.91 7.16 13.54
CA LEU A 322 12.92 6.56 14.44
C LEU A 322 13.46 5.25 15.02
N SER A 323 13.77 5.24 16.31
CA SER A 323 14.31 4.09 17.04
C SER A 323 13.27 3.40 17.92
N GLU A 324 13.61 2.21 18.41
CA GLU A 324 12.78 1.44 19.35
C GLU A 324 12.39 2.25 20.60
N GLU A 325 13.26 3.15 21.08
CA GLU A 325 12.97 3.99 22.26
C GLU A 325 11.88 5.03 21.96
N GLU A 326 11.87 5.61 20.76
CA GLU A 326 10.84 6.56 20.33
C GLU A 326 9.51 5.88 20.06
N ILE A 327 9.53 4.69 19.46
CA ILE A 327 8.31 3.88 19.25
C ILE A 327 7.65 3.51 20.59
N GLU A 328 8.43 3.15 21.62
CA GLU A 328 7.88 2.89 22.96
C GLU A 328 7.19 4.13 23.58
N ILE A 329 7.65 5.33 23.23
CA ILE A 329 7.01 6.58 23.67
C ILE A 329 5.74 6.82 22.88
N ILE A 330 5.76 6.61 21.56
CA ILE A 330 4.57 6.73 20.70
C ILE A 330 3.48 5.75 21.15
N GLU A 331 3.82 4.48 21.40
CA GLU A 331 2.89 3.48 21.94
C GLU A 331 2.25 3.95 23.27
N SER A 332 3.00 4.65 24.11
CA SER A 332 2.50 5.14 25.41
C SER A 332 1.61 6.39 25.28
N ASP A 333 2.04 7.35 24.48
CA ASP A 333 1.52 8.72 24.51
C ASP A 333 0.52 8.97 23.36
N TYR A 334 0.66 8.25 22.25
CA TYR A 334 -0.19 8.29 21.06
C TYR A 334 -0.68 6.89 20.61
N PRO A 335 -1.25 6.07 21.50
CA PRO A 335 -1.63 4.68 21.18
C PRO A 335 -2.73 4.51 20.12
N ASN A 336 -3.41 5.60 19.74
CA ASN A 336 -4.51 5.61 18.78
C ASN A 336 -4.15 6.41 17.51
N ASP A 337 -2.87 6.74 17.34
CA ASP A 337 -2.36 7.35 16.14
C ASP A 337 -2.54 6.42 14.93
N ILE A 338 -3.03 6.96 13.81
CA ILE A 338 -3.34 6.18 12.62
C ILE A 338 -2.09 5.61 11.94
N MET A 339 -0.94 6.28 12.04
CA MET A 339 0.35 5.81 11.53
C MET A 339 1.04 4.85 12.50
N TYR A 340 0.56 4.71 13.73
CA TYR A 340 0.98 3.67 14.67
C TYR A 340 0.12 2.39 14.56
N THR A 341 -1.20 2.54 14.39
CA THR A 341 -2.12 1.40 14.28
C THR A 341 -3.36 1.77 13.48
N THR A 342 -3.86 0.83 12.69
CA THR A 342 -5.15 0.92 11.96
C THR A 342 -6.31 0.24 12.71
N TYR A 343 -6.02 -0.37 13.86
CA TYR A 343 -7.02 -1.02 14.72
C TYR A 343 -7.56 -0.04 15.76
N GLU A 344 -8.72 -0.35 16.36
CA GLU A 344 -9.22 0.42 17.49
C GLU A 344 -8.31 0.20 18.72
N ALA A 345 -7.74 1.28 19.26
CA ALA A 345 -6.64 1.21 20.22
C ALA A 345 -6.96 0.49 21.56
N ILE A 346 -8.23 0.36 21.94
CA ILE A 346 -8.62 -0.27 23.23
C ILE A 346 -8.85 -1.77 23.06
N THR A 347 -9.58 -2.16 22.02
CA THR A 347 -10.05 -3.51 21.75
C THR A 347 -9.14 -4.28 20.83
N TRP A 348 -8.34 -3.58 20.02
CA TRP A 348 -7.51 -4.15 18.95
C TRP A 348 -8.33 -4.95 17.95
N ILE A 349 -9.54 -4.46 17.67
CA ILE A 349 -10.46 -5.06 16.71
C ILE A 349 -10.56 -4.12 15.50
N PRO A 350 -10.53 -4.65 14.26
CA PRO A 350 -10.70 -3.85 13.06
C PRO A 350 -12.11 -3.26 13.01
N VAL A 351 -12.22 -2.00 12.57
CA VAL A 351 -13.49 -1.27 12.48
C VAL A 351 -13.78 -0.92 11.02
N TYR A 352 -14.85 -1.49 10.47
CA TYR A 352 -15.22 -1.35 9.06
C TYR A 352 -16.23 -0.22 8.77
N SER A 353 -16.79 0.39 9.82
CA SER A 353 -17.88 1.37 9.69
C SER A 353 -17.45 2.83 9.83
N ALA A 354 -16.25 3.07 10.35
CA ALA A 354 -15.67 4.39 10.57
C ALA A 354 -14.18 4.25 10.89
N ILE A 355 -13.43 5.34 10.81
CA ILE A 355 -12.09 5.45 11.38
C ILE A 355 -12.21 5.99 12.81
N THR A 356 -11.63 5.26 13.77
CA THR A 356 -11.60 5.65 15.18
C THR A 356 -10.26 6.21 15.64
N ASN A 357 -9.27 6.14 14.76
CA ASN A 357 -7.89 6.59 14.96
C ASN A 357 -7.80 8.12 14.91
N GLU A 358 -6.68 8.64 15.38
CA GLU A 358 -6.39 10.07 15.43
C GLU A 358 -5.18 10.38 14.54
N ILE A 359 -5.12 11.61 14.02
CA ILE A 359 -3.92 12.16 13.36
C ILE A 359 -3.16 12.99 14.40
N SER A 360 -1.93 12.59 14.71
CA SER A 360 -1.09 13.31 15.67
C SER A 360 -0.42 14.54 15.06
N GLU A 361 0.30 15.28 15.90
CA GLU A 361 1.16 16.38 15.45
C GLU A 361 2.30 15.89 14.55
N LEU A 362 2.77 14.64 14.73
CA LEU A 362 3.83 14.07 13.92
C LEU A 362 3.32 13.78 12.50
N ASP A 363 2.17 13.13 12.40
CA ASP A 363 1.48 12.89 11.12
C ASP A 363 1.20 14.20 10.39
N ALA A 364 0.59 15.16 11.10
CA ALA A 364 0.24 16.47 10.56
C ALA A 364 1.47 17.24 10.08
N TYR A 365 2.63 17.06 10.71
CA TYR A 365 3.89 17.66 10.24
C TYR A 365 4.33 17.05 8.92
N TYR A 366 4.41 15.72 8.84
CA TYR A 366 4.90 15.01 7.65
C TYR A 366 4.00 15.17 6.43
N ILE A 367 2.68 15.16 6.61
CA ILE A 367 1.73 15.41 5.50
C ILE A 367 1.57 16.90 5.14
N GLY A 368 2.27 17.79 5.84
CA GLY A 368 2.33 19.21 5.54
C GLY A 368 1.15 20.04 6.04
N TRP A 369 0.44 19.58 7.07
CA TRP A 369 -0.62 20.34 7.74
C TRP A 369 -0.11 21.31 8.81
N THR A 370 1.10 21.10 9.32
CA THR A 370 1.79 22.04 10.21
C THR A 370 3.26 22.17 9.81
N ASP A 371 3.83 23.36 10.02
CA ASP A 371 5.25 23.64 9.73
C ASP A 371 6.18 23.22 10.91
N HIS A 372 5.60 22.73 12.01
CA HIS A 372 6.32 22.43 13.25
C HIS A 372 5.72 21.21 13.95
N SER A 373 6.61 20.37 14.52
CA SER A 373 6.29 19.32 15.48
C SER A 373 7.33 19.31 16.60
N ASP A 374 6.88 19.39 17.86
CA ASP A 374 7.77 19.29 19.01
C ASP A 374 8.48 17.92 19.07
N LEU A 375 7.85 16.85 18.56
CA LEU A 375 8.41 15.49 18.56
C LEU A 375 9.54 15.34 17.54
N VAL A 376 9.42 15.96 16.36
CA VAL A 376 10.49 15.96 15.36
C VAL A 376 11.76 16.61 15.92
N ASP A 377 11.60 17.75 16.61
CA ASP A 377 12.71 18.44 17.28
C ASP A 377 13.28 17.65 18.46
N GLU A 378 12.42 17.00 19.26
CA GLU A 378 12.82 16.26 20.47
C GLU A 378 13.58 14.97 20.12
N TYR A 379 13.10 14.25 19.11
CA TYR A 379 13.66 12.96 18.66
C TYR A 379 14.71 13.14 17.56
N GLU A 380 14.98 14.37 17.12
CA GLU A 380 15.93 14.68 16.05
C GLU A 380 15.60 13.93 14.73
N LEU A 381 14.30 13.74 14.44
CA LEU A 381 13.83 13.06 13.22
C LEU A 381 14.17 13.86 11.96
N MET A 382 14.19 13.17 10.82
CA MET A 382 14.36 13.82 9.52
C MET A 382 13.26 14.87 9.30
N SER A 383 13.65 16.09 8.95
CA SER A 383 12.70 17.13 8.61
C SER A 383 12.05 16.86 7.26
N ARG A 384 10.77 17.22 7.16
CA ARG A 384 10.04 17.34 5.90
C ARG A 384 10.66 18.38 4.96
#